data_AF-A0A256Z0G9-F1
#
_entry.id   AF-A0A256Z0G9-F1
#
_cell.length_a   1.000
_cell.length_b   1.000
_cell.length_c   1.000
_cell.angle_alpha   90.00
_cell.angle_beta   90.00
_cell.angle_gamma   90.00
#
_symmetry.space_group_name_H-M   'P 1'
#
loop_
_entity.id
_entity.type
_entity.pdbx_description
1 polymer ?
#
loop_
_entity_poly.entity_id
_entity_poly.type
_entity_poly.pdbx_seq_one_letter_code
_entity_poly.pdbx_strand_id
1 'polypeptide(L)'
;MNGRKGAGHTLSREEIYRSRGWKDPTLFKVAAAMSWLPLFILAIVLFSVSLAAPIYLIRFVLSIYGSITSYLLIDTLLLGASIGAAYILFGLGLLIFGPGLKWILGIFSHQREGEYPFLSPAAGYWSVVNGIILFNRLLFLELTRTTSLITLFYRLMGMRIGVGTLINSTFLHDPDLVTIGKRVTIGGDVMILGHVGERGVLKLERVVIGDDVDIGQSALILPGTRIGEGAVIGAGSLVTKGSIIPPNEMWAGVPARRMGHVRHP
;
A
#
# COMPACT_ATOMS: atom_id res chain seq x y z
N MET A 1 -37.82 12.47 42.08
CA MET A 1 -38.01 11.41 41.06
C MET A 1 -38.13 12.06 39.69
N ASN A 2 -37.59 11.40 38.66
CA ASN A 2 -37.59 11.73 37.22
C ASN A 2 -36.74 12.94 36.82
N GLY A 3 -35.73 12.85 35.94
CA GLY A 3 -35.38 11.81 34.98
C GLY A 3 -35.19 12.47 33.61
N ARG A 4 -33.95 12.49 33.10
CA ARG A 4 -33.61 12.60 31.67
C ARG A 4 -32.10 12.39 31.50
N LYS A 5 -31.69 11.12 31.41
CA LYS A 5 -30.45 10.73 30.75
C LYS A 5 -30.73 10.78 29.25
N GLY A 6 -30.05 11.66 28.52
CA GLY A 6 -30.02 11.63 27.07
C GLY A 6 -29.28 10.38 26.61
N ALA A 7 -30.03 9.31 26.34
CA ALA A 7 -29.49 8.15 25.66
C ALA A 7 -29.29 8.53 24.20
N GLY A 8 -28.02 8.75 23.80
CA GLY A 8 -27.67 8.81 22.39
C GLY A 8 -28.04 7.48 21.76
N HIS A 9 -29.07 7.49 20.91
CA HIS A 9 -29.53 6.31 20.19
C HIS A 9 -28.41 5.91 19.19
N THR A 10 -27.52 5.01 19.60
CA THR A 10 -26.57 4.37 18.68
C THR A 10 -27.38 3.50 17.73
N LEU A 11 -27.51 3.95 16.47
CA LEU A 11 -28.14 3.20 15.40
C LEU A 11 -27.54 1.79 15.33
N SER A 12 -28.39 0.77 15.26
CA SER A 12 -27.98 -0.60 14.99
C SER A 12 -27.26 -0.68 13.64
N ARG A 13 -26.39 -1.68 13.45
CA ARG A 13 -25.66 -1.88 12.17
C ARG A 13 -26.63 -1.87 10.98
N GLU A 14 -27.79 -2.49 11.12
CA GLU A 14 -28.83 -2.55 10.09
C GLU A 14 -29.46 -1.19 9.77
N GLU A 15 -29.65 -0.31 10.76
CA GLU A 15 -30.17 1.04 10.55
C GLU A 15 -29.14 1.95 9.87
N ILE A 16 -27.85 1.77 10.16
CA ILE A 16 -26.76 2.45 9.44
C ILE A 16 -26.73 2.00 7.98
N TYR A 17 -26.90 0.69 7.74
CA TYR A 17 -27.01 0.16 6.38
C TYR A 17 -28.23 0.74 5.63
N ARG A 18 -29.44 0.65 6.22
CA ARG A 18 -30.67 1.16 5.56
C ARG A 18 -30.65 2.67 5.33
N SER A 19 -30.15 3.46 6.29
CA SER A 19 -30.12 4.93 6.20
C SER A 19 -29.18 5.45 5.11
N ARG A 20 -28.20 4.66 4.67
CA ARG A 20 -27.26 5.00 3.59
C ARG A 20 -27.52 4.26 2.28
N GLY A 21 -28.75 3.75 2.09
CA GLY A 21 -29.21 3.15 0.84
C GLY A 21 -29.05 1.63 0.71
N TRP A 22 -28.61 0.94 1.76
CA TRP A 22 -28.38 -0.51 1.74
C TRP A 22 -29.63 -1.25 2.22
N LYS A 23 -30.51 -1.58 1.27
CA LYS A 23 -31.83 -2.16 1.54
C LYS A 23 -31.81 -3.67 1.84
N ASP A 24 -30.78 -4.42 1.41
CA ASP A 24 -30.71 -5.88 1.55
C ASP A 24 -29.32 -6.38 2.01
N PRO A 25 -29.20 -6.96 3.23
CA PRO A 25 -27.97 -7.57 3.74
C PRO A 25 -27.44 -8.75 2.92
N THR A 26 -28.30 -9.43 2.16
CA THR A 26 -27.96 -10.61 1.34
C THR A 26 -27.16 -10.21 0.11
N LEU A 27 -27.60 -9.16 -0.59
CA LEU A 27 -26.87 -8.57 -1.72
C LEU A 27 -25.47 -8.09 -1.29
N PHE A 28 -25.32 -7.53 -0.09
CA PHE A 28 -24.01 -7.17 0.44
C PHE A 28 -23.11 -8.38 0.65
N LYS A 29 -23.62 -9.48 1.23
CA LYS A 29 -22.85 -10.72 1.42
C LYS A 29 -22.39 -11.32 0.10
N VAL A 30 -23.28 -11.36 -0.89
CA VAL A 30 -22.95 -11.86 -2.25
C VAL A 30 -21.93 -10.94 -2.93
N ALA A 31 -22.12 -9.63 -2.89
CA ALA A 31 -21.17 -8.68 -3.47
C ALA A 31 -19.80 -8.72 -2.78
N ALA A 32 -19.77 -8.90 -1.45
CA ALA A 32 -18.54 -9.10 -0.68
C ALA A 32 -17.88 -10.46 -0.95
N ALA A 33 -18.65 -11.51 -1.29
CA ALA A 33 -18.11 -12.79 -1.72
C ALA A 33 -17.55 -12.73 -3.15
N MET A 34 -18.14 -11.89 -4.00
CA MET A 34 -17.70 -11.71 -5.40
C MET A 34 -16.60 -10.66 -5.57
N SER A 35 -16.36 -9.78 -4.58
CA SER A 35 -15.32 -8.74 -4.65
C SER A 35 -13.89 -9.30 -4.74
N TRP A 36 -13.70 -10.60 -4.46
CA TRP A 36 -12.42 -11.30 -4.62
C TRP A 36 -12.13 -11.71 -6.07
N LEU A 37 -13.15 -11.95 -6.90
CA LEU A 37 -12.97 -12.40 -8.29
C LEU A 37 -12.11 -11.44 -9.12
N PRO A 38 -12.33 -10.11 -9.07
CA PRO A 38 -11.43 -9.16 -9.72
C PRO A 38 -9.97 -9.26 -9.27
N LEU A 39 -9.71 -9.59 -7.99
CA LEU A 39 -8.35 -9.75 -7.48
C LEU A 39 -7.67 -11.01 -8.02
N PHE A 40 -8.41 -12.10 -8.22
CA PHE A 40 -7.88 -13.31 -8.87
C PHE A 40 -7.59 -13.09 -10.34
N ILE A 41 -8.50 -12.42 -11.07
CA ILE A 41 -8.27 -12.06 -12.48
C ILE A 41 -7.05 -11.14 -12.59
N LEU A 42 -6.95 -10.14 -11.71
CA LEU A 42 -5.80 -9.25 -11.60
C LEU A 42 -4.51 -10.05 -11.38
N ALA A 43 -4.50 -11.01 -10.46
CA ALA A 43 -3.35 -11.88 -10.19
C ALA A 43 -2.95 -12.66 -11.44
N ILE A 44 -3.90 -13.30 -12.12
CA ILE A 44 -3.65 -14.08 -13.34
C ILE A 44 -3.01 -13.20 -14.41
N VAL A 45 -3.58 -12.01 -14.68
CA VAL A 45 -3.07 -11.08 -15.69
C VAL A 45 -1.66 -10.61 -15.33
N LEU A 46 -1.46 -10.09 -14.12
CA LEU A 46 -0.17 -9.56 -13.67
C LEU A 46 0.91 -10.65 -13.66
N PHE A 47 0.57 -11.86 -13.23
CA PHE A 47 1.53 -12.96 -13.16
C PHE A 47 1.88 -13.41 -14.56
N SER A 48 0.90 -13.54 -15.46
CA SER A 48 1.14 -13.99 -16.83
C SER A 48 2.13 -13.07 -17.56
N VAL A 49 1.95 -11.75 -17.47
CA VAL A 49 2.87 -10.80 -18.13
C VAL A 49 4.24 -10.76 -17.43
N SER A 50 4.27 -10.84 -16.10
CA SER A 50 5.53 -10.78 -15.34
C SER A 50 6.35 -12.07 -15.45
N LEU A 51 5.72 -13.21 -15.73
CA LEU A 51 6.38 -14.52 -15.90
C LEU A 51 6.93 -14.74 -17.31
N ALA A 52 6.58 -13.91 -18.30
CA ALA A 52 7.00 -14.11 -19.68
C ALA A 52 8.54 -14.16 -19.84
N ALA A 53 9.26 -13.19 -19.30
CA ALA A 53 10.72 -13.15 -19.34
C ALA A 53 11.38 -14.28 -18.50
N PRO A 54 10.94 -14.54 -17.26
CA PRO A 54 11.37 -15.73 -16.49
C PRO A 54 11.22 -17.04 -17.25
N ILE A 55 10.06 -17.28 -17.86
CA ILE A 55 9.79 -18.51 -18.61
C ILE A 55 10.72 -18.60 -19.81
N TYR A 56 10.94 -17.50 -20.54
CA TYR A 56 11.88 -17.49 -21.65
C TYR A 56 13.31 -17.82 -21.21
N LEU A 57 13.78 -17.25 -20.09
CA LEU A 57 15.09 -17.55 -19.52
C LEU A 57 15.23 -19.04 -19.17
N ILE A 58 14.25 -19.61 -18.48
CA ILE A 58 14.27 -21.03 -18.11
C ILE A 58 14.27 -21.91 -19.37
N ARG A 59 13.43 -21.59 -20.37
CA ARG A 59 13.42 -22.33 -21.64
C ARG A 59 14.77 -22.24 -22.37
N PHE A 60 15.41 -21.08 -22.36
CA PHE A 60 16.72 -20.89 -22.94
C PHE A 60 17.77 -21.76 -22.24
N VAL A 61 17.83 -21.72 -20.90
CA VAL A 61 18.78 -22.54 -20.13
C VAL A 61 18.54 -24.03 -20.33
N LEU A 62 17.29 -24.48 -20.37
CA LEU A 62 16.96 -25.88 -20.65
C LEU A 62 17.36 -26.31 -22.07
N SER A 63 17.38 -25.40 -23.05
CA SER A 63 17.79 -25.72 -24.43
C SER A 63 19.29 -25.99 -24.57
N ILE A 64 20.10 -25.49 -23.64
CA ILE A 64 21.55 -25.69 -23.57
C ILE A 64 21.97 -26.65 -22.44
N TYR A 65 21.00 -27.20 -21.71
CA TYR A 65 21.24 -28.09 -20.59
C TYR A 65 21.80 -29.43 -21.09
N GLY A 66 22.91 -29.88 -20.52
CA GLY A 66 23.62 -31.09 -20.94
C GLY A 66 24.38 -30.99 -22.27
N SER A 67 24.34 -29.85 -22.97
CA SER A 67 25.10 -29.64 -24.20
C SER A 67 26.43 -28.90 -23.99
N ILE A 68 26.58 -28.19 -22.86
CA ILE A 68 27.77 -27.36 -22.57
C ILE A 68 28.82 -28.13 -21.76
N THR A 69 28.43 -28.97 -20.78
CA THR A 69 29.39 -29.73 -19.96
C THR A 69 28.90 -31.14 -19.64
N SER A 70 29.81 -32.09 -19.43
CA SER A 70 29.51 -33.44 -18.91
C SER A 70 29.48 -33.51 -17.38
N TYR A 71 29.58 -32.37 -16.70
CA TYR A 71 29.72 -32.30 -15.24
C TYR A 71 28.36 -31.95 -14.61
N LEU A 72 27.71 -32.95 -14.03
CA LEU A 72 26.43 -32.84 -13.32
C LEU A 72 26.37 -31.64 -12.35
N LEU A 73 27.48 -31.33 -11.67
CA LEU A 73 27.57 -30.20 -10.75
C LEU A 73 27.39 -28.84 -11.44
N ILE A 74 28.04 -28.62 -12.59
CA ILE A 74 27.99 -27.34 -13.30
C ILE A 74 26.58 -27.10 -13.83
N ASP A 75 25.99 -28.11 -14.46
CA ASP A 75 24.62 -28.06 -14.99
C ASP A 75 23.59 -27.76 -13.88
N THR A 76 23.76 -28.38 -12.71
CA THR A 76 22.89 -28.13 -11.55
C THR A 76 23.03 -26.69 -11.02
N LEU A 77 24.27 -26.17 -10.94
CA LEU A 77 24.51 -24.79 -10.51
C LEU A 77 23.95 -23.77 -11.50
N LEU A 78 24.08 -24.03 -12.81
CA LEU A 78 23.50 -23.19 -13.86
C LEU A 78 21.97 -23.16 -13.77
N LEU A 79 21.33 -24.31 -13.58
CA LEU A 79 19.89 -24.38 -13.41
C LEU A 79 19.44 -23.65 -12.13
N GLY A 80 20.15 -23.83 -11.02
CA GLY A 80 19.86 -23.12 -9.77
C GLY A 80 19.97 -21.59 -9.92
N ALA A 81 21.05 -21.11 -10.55
CA ALA A 81 21.22 -19.68 -10.85
C ALA A 81 20.12 -19.15 -11.77
N SER A 82 19.67 -19.94 -12.74
CA SER A 82 18.59 -19.55 -13.65
C SER A 82 17.25 -19.37 -12.94
N ILE A 83 16.95 -20.20 -11.94
CA ILE A 83 15.74 -20.08 -11.11
C ILE A 83 15.79 -18.81 -10.25
N GLY A 84 16.95 -18.54 -9.62
CA GLY A 84 17.15 -17.30 -8.88
C GLY A 84 16.98 -16.05 -9.76
N ALA A 85 17.61 -16.05 -10.94
CA ALA A 85 17.48 -14.97 -11.91
C ALA A 85 16.03 -14.83 -12.43
N ALA A 86 15.34 -15.93 -12.70
CA ALA A 86 13.94 -15.96 -13.10
C ALA A 86 13.03 -15.32 -12.04
N TYR A 87 13.27 -15.58 -10.76
CA TYR A 87 12.52 -14.94 -9.67
C TYR A 87 12.78 -13.42 -9.60
N ILE A 88 14.04 -12.98 -9.76
CA ILE A 88 14.34 -11.54 -9.83
C ILE A 88 13.65 -10.88 -11.04
N LEU A 89 13.69 -11.52 -12.21
CA LEU A 89 13.01 -11.02 -13.42
C LEU A 89 11.48 -10.95 -13.22
N PHE A 90 10.89 -11.94 -12.55
CA PHE A 90 9.47 -11.92 -12.21
C PHE A 90 9.13 -10.74 -11.31
N GLY A 91 9.93 -10.52 -10.27
CA GLY A 91 9.78 -9.40 -9.36
C GLY A 91 9.90 -8.04 -10.04
N LEU A 92 10.93 -7.85 -10.87
CA LEU A 92 11.08 -6.64 -11.68
C LEU A 92 9.89 -6.44 -12.64
N GLY A 93 9.36 -7.54 -13.20
CA GLY A 93 8.13 -7.53 -13.99
C GLY A 93 6.95 -6.98 -13.20
N LEU A 94 6.72 -7.47 -11.97
CA LEU A 94 5.66 -6.98 -11.09
C LEU A 94 5.80 -5.47 -10.78
N LEU A 95 7.03 -4.99 -10.57
CA LEU A 95 7.32 -3.57 -10.32
C LEU A 95 6.98 -2.66 -11.49
N ILE A 96 6.94 -3.19 -12.73
CA ILE A 96 6.69 -2.42 -13.95
C ILE A 96 5.23 -2.60 -14.40
N PHE A 97 4.79 -3.85 -14.56
CA PHE A 97 3.46 -4.17 -15.08
C PHE A 97 2.34 -3.83 -14.10
N GLY A 98 2.60 -3.89 -12.78
CA GLY A 98 1.65 -3.43 -11.76
C GLY A 98 1.29 -1.96 -11.93
N PRO A 99 2.25 -1.02 -11.83
CA PRO A 99 2.00 0.39 -12.12
C PRO A 99 1.45 0.62 -13.52
N GLY A 100 1.98 -0.06 -14.55
CA GLY A 100 1.48 0.04 -15.92
C GLY A 100 -0.02 -0.24 -16.02
N LEU A 101 -0.49 -1.35 -15.41
CA LEU A 101 -1.90 -1.69 -15.34
C LEU A 101 -2.71 -0.64 -14.56
N LYS A 102 -2.19 -0.14 -13.44
CA LYS A 102 -2.82 0.94 -12.67
C LYS A 102 -3.05 2.19 -13.52
N TRP A 103 -2.09 2.58 -14.36
CA TRP A 103 -2.21 3.73 -15.25
C TRP A 103 -3.17 3.48 -16.41
N ILE A 104 -3.17 2.28 -17.00
CA ILE A 104 -4.14 1.89 -18.04
C ILE A 104 -5.57 1.97 -17.50
N LEU A 105 -5.82 1.40 -16.32
CA LEU A 105 -7.11 1.52 -15.64
C LEU A 105 -7.39 2.95 -15.18
N GLY A 106 -6.33 3.69 -14.86
CA GLY A 106 -6.29 5.10 -14.47
C GLY A 106 -6.96 6.02 -15.48
N ILE A 107 -6.80 5.74 -16.78
CA ILE A 107 -7.44 6.48 -17.88
C ILE A 107 -8.96 6.60 -17.65
N PHE A 108 -9.58 5.60 -17.01
CA PHE A 108 -11.02 5.55 -16.76
C PHE A 108 -11.42 5.99 -15.34
N SER A 109 -10.52 5.90 -14.35
CA SER A 109 -10.82 6.23 -12.94
C SER A 109 -9.57 6.58 -12.14
N HIS A 110 -9.65 7.54 -11.22
CA HIS A 110 -8.52 7.95 -10.37
C HIS A 110 -8.95 8.01 -8.90
N GLN A 111 -8.01 7.70 -7.99
CA GLN A 111 -8.22 7.94 -6.56
C GLN A 111 -8.25 9.44 -6.29
N ARG A 112 -9.37 9.94 -5.77
CA ARG A 112 -9.56 11.34 -5.37
C ARG A 112 -10.05 11.37 -3.93
N GLU A 113 -9.79 12.49 -3.26
CA GLU A 113 -10.35 12.70 -1.92
C GLU A 113 -11.87 12.72 -1.99
N GLY A 114 -12.52 12.09 -1.02
CA GLY A 114 -13.97 11.99 -0.98
C GLY A 114 -14.48 10.77 -0.23
N GLU A 115 -15.81 10.70 -0.14
CA GLU A 115 -16.54 9.59 0.45
C GLU A 115 -17.27 8.81 -0.64
N TYR A 116 -16.96 7.52 -0.73
CA TYR A 116 -17.49 6.62 -1.76
C TYR A 116 -18.25 5.46 -1.12
N PRO A 117 -19.44 5.07 -1.59
CA PRO A 117 -20.06 3.81 -1.18
C PRO A 117 -19.11 2.63 -1.44
N PHE A 118 -19.07 1.65 -0.53
CA PHE A 118 -18.10 0.56 -0.61
C PHE A 118 -18.24 -0.36 -1.84
N LEU A 119 -19.44 -0.43 -2.44
CA LEU A 119 -19.69 -1.15 -3.70
C LEU A 119 -19.70 -0.23 -4.94
N SER A 120 -19.12 0.97 -4.83
CA SER A 120 -19.02 1.88 -5.98
C SER A 120 -17.88 1.50 -6.93
N PRO A 121 -17.93 1.91 -8.21
CA PRO A 121 -16.81 1.75 -9.14
C PRO A 121 -15.49 2.37 -8.61
N ALA A 122 -15.57 3.48 -7.87
CA ALA A 122 -14.40 4.10 -7.24
C ALA A 122 -13.77 3.21 -6.16
N ALA A 123 -14.59 2.55 -5.33
CA ALA A 123 -14.11 1.58 -4.36
C ALA A 123 -13.55 0.31 -5.05
N GLY A 124 -14.13 -0.11 -6.17
CA GLY A 124 -13.58 -1.16 -7.03
C GLY A 124 -12.18 -0.82 -7.55
N TYR A 125 -12.01 0.37 -8.12
CA TYR A 125 -10.70 0.86 -8.57
C TYR A 125 -9.68 0.93 -7.42
N TRP A 126 -10.09 1.48 -6.27
CA TRP A 126 -9.26 1.53 -5.06
C TRP A 126 -8.80 0.13 -4.61
N SER A 127 -9.69 -0.87 -4.69
CA SER A 127 -9.38 -2.26 -4.32
C SER A 127 -8.36 -2.88 -5.28
N VAL A 128 -8.46 -2.60 -6.59
CA VAL A 128 -7.49 -3.06 -7.60
C VAL A 128 -6.11 -2.44 -7.37
N VAL A 129 -6.04 -1.12 -7.14
CA VAL A 129 -4.77 -0.43 -6.87
C VAL A 129 -4.09 -1.00 -5.61
N ASN A 130 -4.85 -1.20 -4.53
CA ASN A 130 -4.33 -1.83 -3.31
C ASN A 130 -4.00 -3.32 -3.51
N GLY A 131 -4.71 -4.03 -4.39
CA GLY A 131 -4.39 -5.38 -4.82
C GLY A 131 -3.03 -5.48 -5.51
N ILE A 132 -2.71 -4.54 -6.41
CA ILE A 132 -1.39 -4.46 -7.08
C ILE A 132 -0.27 -4.30 -6.04
N ILE A 133 -0.48 -3.42 -5.05
CA ILE A 133 0.47 -3.19 -3.95
C ILE A 133 0.61 -4.46 -3.11
N LEU A 134 -0.50 -5.13 -2.78
CA LEU A 134 -0.52 -6.36 -2.00
C LEU A 134 0.28 -7.48 -2.69
N PHE A 135 0.06 -7.72 -3.98
CA PHE A 135 0.79 -8.75 -4.72
C PHE A 135 2.28 -8.43 -4.82
N ASN A 136 2.62 -7.18 -5.16
CA ASN A 136 4.02 -6.75 -5.19
C ASN A 136 4.68 -6.89 -3.81
N ARG A 137 3.97 -6.54 -2.73
CA ARG A 137 4.45 -6.70 -1.36
C ARG A 137 4.79 -8.15 -1.06
N LEU A 138 3.82 -9.05 -1.19
CA LEU A 138 3.98 -10.45 -0.80
C LEU A 138 5.06 -11.18 -1.61
N LEU A 139 5.29 -10.75 -2.86
CA LEU A 139 6.12 -11.51 -3.80
C LEU A 139 7.49 -10.89 -4.04
N PHE A 140 7.69 -9.59 -3.84
CA PHE A 140 8.96 -8.95 -4.22
C PHE A 140 9.37 -7.71 -3.42
N LEU A 141 8.46 -6.81 -3.02
CA LEU A 141 8.86 -5.52 -2.42
C LEU A 141 9.62 -5.70 -1.11
N GLU A 142 9.37 -6.78 -0.37
CA GLU A 142 10.08 -7.12 0.86
C GLU A 142 11.61 -7.18 0.65
N LEU A 143 12.06 -7.63 -0.52
CA LEU A 143 13.48 -7.71 -0.88
C LEU A 143 14.07 -6.35 -1.31
N THR A 144 13.22 -5.34 -1.49
CA THR A 144 13.59 -4.02 -2.01
C THR A 144 13.51 -2.91 -0.95
N ARG A 145 13.15 -3.23 0.30
CA ARG A 145 13.18 -2.29 1.42
C ARG A 145 14.54 -1.60 1.50
N THR A 146 14.56 -0.31 1.83
CA THR A 146 15.76 0.56 1.92
C THR A 146 16.54 0.78 0.61
N THR A 147 16.07 0.24 -0.52
CA THR A 147 16.68 0.46 -1.84
C THR A 147 15.96 1.57 -2.62
N SER A 148 16.55 2.01 -3.74
CA SER A 148 15.85 2.91 -4.65
C SER A 148 14.69 2.24 -5.39
N LEU A 149 14.61 0.89 -5.44
CA LEU A 149 13.57 0.16 -6.17
C LEU A 149 12.19 0.32 -5.51
N ILE A 150 12.08 0.25 -4.18
CA ILE A 150 10.81 0.47 -3.50
C ILE A 150 10.31 1.91 -3.68
N THR A 151 11.23 2.89 -3.68
CA THR A 151 10.91 4.29 -3.95
C THR A 151 10.44 4.48 -5.39
N LEU A 152 11.11 3.84 -6.36
CA LEU A 152 10.71 3.86 -7.76
C LEU A 152 9.31 3.26 -7.93
N PHE A 153 9.04 2.10 -7.32
CA PHE A 153 7.73 1.44 -7.38
C PHE A 153 6.61 2.36 -6.88
N TYR A 154 6.74 2.93 -5.68
CA TYR A 154 5.70 3.82 -5.15
C TYR A 154 5.54 5.09 -5.99
N ARG A 155 6.63 5.66 -6.54
CA ARG A 155 6.55 6.76 -7.50
C ARG A 155 5.81 6.38 -8.78
N LEU A 156 6.12 5.21 -9.36
CA LEU A 156 5.42 4.68 -10.53
C LEU A 156 3.94 4.44 -10.23
N MET A 157 3.60 4.04 -9.00
CA MET A 157 2.21 3.90 -8.57
C MET A 157 1.49 5.23 -8.37
N GLY A 158 2.19 6.38 -8.36
CA GLY A 158 1.62 7.73 -8.26
C GLY A 158 2.02 8.50 -6.99
N MET A 159 2.76 7.88 -6.07
CA MET A 159 3.21 8.53 -4.83
C MET A 159 4.24 9.60 -5.11
N ARG A 160 4.07 10.78 -4.49
CA ARG A 160 5.07 11.83 -4.55
C ARG A 160 6.08 11.60 -3.42
N ILE A 161 7.32 11.31 -3.77
CA ILE A 161 8.38 11.02 -2.80
C ILE A 161 9.58 11.90 -3.13
N GLY A 162 10.07 12.68 -2.17
CA GLY A 162 11.24 13.54 -2.31
C GLY A 162 12.56 12.78 -2.43
N VAL A 163 13.63 13.49 -2.78
CA VAL A 163 14.98 12.94 -2.88
C VAL A 163 15.56 12.67 -1.49
N GLY A 164 16.38 11.62 -1.37
CA GLY A 164 17.03 11.25 -0.10
C GLY A 164 16.11 10.54 0.91
N THR A 165 14.85 10.28 0.56
CA THR A 165 13.91 9.55 1.42
C THR A 165 14.21 8.07 1.45
N LEU A 166 14.28 7.50 2.65
CA LEU A 166 14.53 6.09 2.93
C LEU A 166 13.24 5.40 3.37
N ILE A 167 12.89 4.31 2.70
CA ILE A 167 11.66 3.56 2.97
C ILE A 167 11.99 2.14 3.41
N ASN A 168 11.81 1.86 4.70
CA ASN A 168 11.95 0.53 5.29
C ASN A 168 10.59 -0.17 5.55
N SER A 169 9.53 0.25 4.86
CA SER A 169 8.20 -0.36 4.99
C SER A 169 7.56 -0.61 3.63
N THR A 170 6.78 -1.68 3.56
CA THR A 170 5.97 -2.07 2.41
C THR A 170 4.47 -1.83 2.63
N PHE A 171 4.08 -1.25 3.78
CA PHE A 171 2.69 -0.95 4.17
C PHE A 171 2.29 0.49 3.83
N LEU A 172 2.71 0.99 2.68
CA LEU A 172 2.30 2.29 2.17
C LEU A 172 1.17 2.11 1.16
N HIS A 173 0.01 2.65 1.48
CA HIS A 173 -1.22 2.51 0.70
C HIS A 173 -1.60 3.82 0.01
N ASP A 174 -2.53 3.70 -0.95
CA ASP A 174 -3.13 4.82 -1.69
C ASP A 174 -2.12 5.83 -2.28
N PRO A 175 -1.20 5.39 -3.15
CA PRO A 175 -0.09 6.20 -3.66
C PRO A 175 -0.50 7.58 -4.18
N ASP A 176 -1.62 7.70 -4.89
CA ASP A 176 -2.11 8.98 -5.44
C ASP A 176 -2.48 10.02 -4.35
N LEU A 177 -2.71 9.55 -3.13
CA LEU A 177 -3.09 10.34 -1.95
C LEU A 177 -1.94 10.52 -0.96
N VAL A 178 -0.73 10.02 -1.25
CA VAL A 178 0.40 10.13 -0.33
C VAL A 178 1.49 11.02 -0.94
N THR A 179 1.92 12.01 -0.16
CA THR A 179 3.05 12.89 -0.48
C THR A 179 4.05 12.84 0.66
N ILE A 180 5.29 12.50 0.32
CA ILE A 180 6.43 12.40 1.23
C ILE A 180 7.49 13.37 0.75
N GLY A 181 7.98 14.22 1.65
CA GLY A 181 9.04 15.19 1.41
C GLY A 181 10.40 14.55 1.12
N LYS A 182 11.44 15.39 1.15
CA LYS A 182 12.85 15.03 0.98
C LYS A 182 13.44 14.54 2.30
N ARG A 183 14.42 13.64 2.23
CA ARG A 183 15.20 13.16 3.39
C ARG A 183 14.33 12.64 4.55
N VAL A 184 13.20 12.04 4.22
CA VAL A 184 12.31 11.42 5.20
C VAL A 184 12.81 10.01 5.51
N THR A 185 12.82 9.62 6.79
CA THR A 185 13.08 8.24 7.20
C THR A 185 11.76 7.56 7.58
N ILE A 186 11.37 6.54 6.82
CA ILE A 186 10.23 5.67 7.15
C ILE A 186 10.77 4.38 7.75
N GLY A 187 10.53 4.18 9.04
CA GLY A 187 10.93 3.00 9.80
C GLY A 187 10.26 1.70 9.33
N GLY A 188 10.74 0.59 9.89
CA GLY A 188 10.20 -0.75 9.63
C GLY A 188 8.69 -0.83 9.88
N ASP A 189 7.94 -1.49 9.00
CA ASP A 189 6.53 -1.81 9.22
C ASP A 189 5.62 -0.60 9.56
N VAL A 190 6.04 0.61 9.20
CA VAL A 190 5.21 1.81 9.27
C VAL A 190 4.05 1.67 8.28
N MET A 191 2.84 1.93 8.73
CA MET A 191 1.65 1.85 7.89
C MET A 191 1.13 3.25 7.59
N ILE A 192 1.06 3.60 6.31
CA ILE A 192 0.49 4.87 5.85
C ILE A 192 -0.78 4.57 5.07
N LEU A 193 -1.91 5.11 5.52
CA LEU A 193 -3.22 4.91 4.91
C LEU A 193 -3.79 6.25 4.44
N GLY A 194 -4.10 6.34 3.14
CA GLY A 194 -4.92 7.42 2.56
C GLY A 194 -6.41 7.07 2.54
N HIS A 195 -6.78 5.89 3.06
CA HIS A 195 -8.16 5.43 3.13
C HIS A 195 -8.59 4.96 4.53
N VAL A 196 -9.90 5.00 4.77
CA VAL A 196 -10.53 4.24 5.85
C VAL A 196 -11.90 3.73 5.40
N GLY A 197 -12.16 2.45 5.64
CA GLY A 197 -13.49 1.87 5.49
C GLY A 197 -14.26 1.99 6.79
N GLU A 198 -15.31 2.82 6.83
CA GLU A 198 -16.17 2.95 8.01
C GLU A 198 -17.63 3.13 7.61
N ARG A 199 -18.53 2.47 8.35
CA ARG A 199 -19.99 2.62 8.19
C ARG A 199 -20.47 2.44 6.74
N GLY A 200 -19.88 1.49 6.00
CA GLY A 200 -20.25 1.18 4.61
C GLY A 200 -19.73 2.16 3.56
N VAL A 201 -18.83 3.07 3.95
CA VAL A 201 -18.22 4.08 3.07
C VAL A 201 -16.71 3.91 3.10
N LEU A 202 -16.10 4.02 1.92
CA LEU A 202 -14.67 4.22 1.73
C LEU A 202 -14.41 5.73 1.74
N LYS A 203 -13.75 6.21 2.79
CA LYS A 203 -13.30 7.59 2.89
C LYS A 203 -11.84 7.68 2.46
N LEU A 204 -11.57 8.54 1.49
CA LEU A 204 -10.24 8.80 0.94
C LEU A 204 -9.79 10.22 1.30
N GLU A 205 -8.62 10.36 1.93
CA GLU A 205 -8.03 11.65 2.31
C GLU A 205 -6.51 11.61 2.15
N ARG A 206 -5.92 12.75 1.75
CA ARG A 206 -4.49 12.86 1.51
C ARG A 206 -3.68 12.78 2.81
N VAL A 207 -2.55 12.09 2.74
CA VAL A 207 -1.49 12.13 3.76
C VAL A 207 -0.32 12.92 3.21
N VAL A 208 0.12 13.93 3.96
CA VAL A 208 1.25 14.79 3.59
C VAL A 208 2.31 14.73 4.67
N ILE A 209 3.52 14.36 4.31
CA ILE A 209 4.70 14.30 5.17
C ILE A 209 5.72 15.29 4.62
N GLY A 210 6.16 16.23 5.47
CA GLY A 210 7.14 17.26 5.13
C GLY A 210 8.55 16.72 4.92
N ASP A 211 9.50 17.63 4.68
CA ASP A 211 10.92 17.29 4.54
C ASP A 211 11.52 16.93 5.92
N ASP A 212 12.61 16.15 5.95
CA ASP A 212 13.37 15.83 7.17
C ASP A 212 12.56 15.20 8.32
N VAL A 213 11.49 14.48 7.99
CA VAL A 213 10.64 13.79 8.98
C VAL A 213 11.20 12.40 9.28
N ASP A 214 11.22 12.02 10.56
CA ASP A 214 11.48 10.64 10.98
C ASP A 214 10.20 9.98 11.50
N ILE A 215 9.85 8.82 10.94
CA ILE A 215 8.72 8.00 11.38
C ILE A 215 9.25 6.69 11.95
N GLY A 216 9.10 6.53 13.26
CA GLY A 216 9.56 5.36 13.99
C GLY A 216 8.85 4.07 13.58
N GLN A 217 9.54 2.95 13.77
CA GLN A 217 9.06 1.61 13.42
C GLN A 217 7.64 1.33 13.92
N SER A 218 6.83 0.67 13.09
CA SER A 218 5.46 0.25 13.41
C SER A 218 4.48 1.37 13.76
N ALA A 219 4.80 2.64 13.43
CA ALA A 219 3.83 3.72 13.52
C ALA A 219 2.71 3.56 12.48
N LEU A 220 1.49 3.96 12.86
CA LEU A 220 0.30 3.96 12.01
C LEU A 220 -0.15 5.40 11.75
N ILE A 221 -0.10 5.80 10.48
CA ILE A 221 -0.50 7.13 9.99
C ILE A 221 -1.85 7.00 9.28
N LEU A 222 -2.89 7.58 9.87
CA LEU A 222 -4.26 7.52 9.34
C LEU A 222 -4.56 8.64 8.32
N PRO A 223 -5.64 8.50 7.53
CA PRO A 223 -5.98 9.44 6.46
C PRO A 223 -6.16 10.88 6.93
N GLY A 224 -5.87 11.83 6.04
CA GLY A 224 -6.00 13.27 6.31
C GLY A 224 -4.86 13.86 7.14
N THR A 225 -3.87 13.05 7.53
CA THR A 225 -2.75 13.50 8.36
C THR A 225 -1.80 14.42 7.59
N ARG A 226 -1.34 15.49 8.26
CA ARG A 226 -0.29 16.39 7.78
C ARG A 226 0.83 16.44 8.82
N ILE A 227 2.03 16.01 8.44
CA ILE A 227 3.23 16.01 9.27
C ILE A 227 4.17 17.10 8.79
N GLY A 228 4.44 18.08 9.65
CA GLY A 228 5.33 19.21 9.37
C GLY A 228 6.79 18.77 9.22
N GLU A 229 7.56 19.61 8.52
CA GLU A 229 9.00 19.42 8.32
C GLU A 229 9.75 19.23 9.64
N GLY A 230 10.72 18.32 9.66
CA GLY A 230 11.54 18.07 10.83
C GLY A 230 10.82 17.41 12.01
N ALA A 231 9.57 16.98 11.86
CA ALA A 231 8.85 16.30 12.93
C ALA A 231 9.34 14.86 13.14
N VAL A 232 9.18 14.36 14.36
CA VAL A 232 9.52 12.97 14.73
C VAL A 232 8.28 12.26 15.26
N ILE A 233 7.94 11.13 14.66
CA ILE A 233 6.89 10.23 15.14
C ILE A 233 7.53 9.05 15.85
N GLY A 234 7.22 8.86 17.13
CA GLY A 234 7.74 7.75 17.91
C GLY A 234 7.31 6.38 17.37
N ALA A 235 8.13 5.36 17.59
CA ALA A 235 7.80 3.99 17.22
C ALA A 235 6.48 3.52 17.86
N GLY A 236 5.71 2.71 17.13
CA GLY A 236 4.42 2.17 17.58
C GLY A 236 3.30 3.22 17.77
N SER A 237 3.51 4.46 17.33
CA SER A 237 2.54 5.54 17.56
C SER A 237 1.36 5.47 16.59
N LEU A 238 0.17 5.82 17.08
CA LEU A 238 -1.04 5.97 16.27
C LEU A 238 -1.31 7.46 16.01
N VAL A 239 -1.01 7.93 14.80
CA VAL A 239 -1.40 9.27 14.35
C VAL A 239 -2.82 9.20 13.80
N THR A 240 -3.76 9.82 14.53
CA THR A 240 -5.19 9.73 14.26
C THR A 240 -5.60 10.46 12.98
N LYS A 241 -6.79 10.14 12.44
CA LYS A 241 -7.33 10.77 11.22
C LYS A 241 -7.31 12.29 11.32
N GLY A 242 -6.89 12.97 10.26
CA GLY A 242 -6.89 14.43 10.18
C GLY A 242 -5.89 15.13 11.11
N SER A 243 -4.94 14.41 11.72
CA SER A 243 -3.98 15.03 12.65
C SER A 243 -3.06 16.01 11.92
N ILE A 244 -2.83 17.18 12.53
CA ILE A 244 -1.86 18.17 12.07
C ILE A 244 -0.72 18.18 13.08
N ILE A 245 0.45 17.71 12.65
CA ILE A 245 1.67 17.68 13.45
C ILE A 245 2.53 18.86 13.02
N PRO A 246 2.77 19.85 13.90
CA PRO A 246 3.58 21.02 13.57
C PRO A 246 5.04 20.65 13.24
N PRO A 247 5.76 21.51 12.50
CA PRO A 247 7.18 21.32 12.23
C PRO A 247 8.02 21.23 13.51
N ASN A 248 9.10 20.43 13.46
CA ASN A 248 10.07 20.27 14.55
C ASN A 248 9.44 19.84 15.89
N GLU A 249 8.35 19.08 15.85
CA GLU A 249 7.74 18.48 17.04
C GLU A 249 7.93 16.97 17.10
N MET A 250 8.03 16.45 18.32
CA MET A 250 8.04 15.02 18.58
C MET A 250 6.66 14.58 19.08
N TRP A 251 6.09 13.56 18.45
CA TRP A 251 4.79 13.00 18.81
C TRP A 251 4.91 11.49 19.04
N ALA A 252 4.33 10.97 20.12
CA ALA A 252 4.37 9.54 20.43
C ALA A 252 3.12 9.02 21.16
N GLY A 253 2.87 7.71 21.10
CA GLY A 253 1.82 7.02 21.86
C GLY A 253 0.61 6.57 21.03
N VAL A 254 -0.35 5.92 21.69
CA VAL A 254 -1.59 5.40 21.09
C VAL A 254 -2.80 5.92 21.87
N PRO A 255 -3.47 7.01 21.43
CA PRO A 255 -3.14 7.87 20.28
C PRO A 255 -1.90 8.75 20.53
N ALA A 256 -1.27 9.20 19.44
CA ALA A 256 -0.07 10.04 19.51
C ALA A 256 -0.37 11.38 20.19
N ARG A 257 0.57 11.85 21.01
CA ARG A 257 0.53 13.14 21.71
C ARG A 257 1.89 13.82 21.58
N ARG A 258 1.88 15.15 21.63
CA ARG A 258 3.09 15.97 21.62
C ARG A 258 3.93 15.65 22.86
N MET A 259 5.18 15.27 22.62
CA MET A 259 6.18 14.96 23.64
C MET A 259 7.14 16.15 23.88
N GLY A 260 7.33 16.99 22.85
CA GLY A 260 8.24 18.13 22.93
C GLY A 260 8.66 18.63 21.55
N HIS A 261 9.76 19.39 21.53
CA HIS A 261 10.40 19.84 20.29
C HIS A 261 11.60 18.96 19.94
N VAL A 262 11.77 18.74 18.65
CA VAL A 262 12.95 18.12 18.08
C VAL A 262 13.99 19.21 17.88
N ARG A 263 15.23 18.96 18.33
CA ARG A 263 16.39 19.74 17.92
C ARG A 263 17.14 18.89 16.92
N HIS A 264 17.06 19.25 15.64
CA HIS A 264 17.93 18.64 14.63
C HIS A 264 19.38 19.08 14.91
N PRO A 265 20.35 18.15 14.87
CA PRO A 265 21.77 18.47 14.96
C PRO A 265 22.27 19.27 13.75
#